data_AF-A0A225WLB2-F1
#
_entry.id   AF-A0A225WLB2-F1
#
_cell.length_a   1.000
_cell.length_b   1.000
_cell.length_c   1.000
_cell.angle_alpha   90.00
_cell.angle_beta   90.00
_cell.angle_gamma   90.00
#
_symmetry.space_group_name_H-M   'P 1'
#
loop_
_entity.id
_entity.type
_entity.pdbx_description
1 polymer ?
#
loop_
_entity_poly.entity_id
_entity_poly.type
_entity_poly.pdbx_seq_one_letter_code
_entity_poly.pdbx_strand_id
1 'polypeptide(L)'
;MRFLQIAKYFEKNNPQNLILKVLGQYYSDENLFKMLTEAKKNQITRTIATKLYAAKFQGWLDTNKTPKTIFTLLGLDKEIPIVLTKPLFLTYVEYVRVFNKKNPVEKVWLLDDVYNKHPIDYSLNKLVEEAMKYPNTEKASMIVTVDELKRRFVARIRPADTFSEFVRETKGGDNFFTSPNFKLWVKYIDDFNKKYPDDRTSMIDSIRYSYTDEELAKILMAGKSNSKTKELAANLELALVNTWSRELKTPDEVSKLMDMGLSTSSMKSYVEKYHWALYQGDKLFEDPRMWMQYVEHFRARFPASDESVITILTNRYGDDVVAKKIATAHEGSTLLSMRTAQLERWKSMEETPEDVFTLLKLDKGGTNLFDNTVLETWIDYVKLVTHKNIVEKVMFDIFARSYKNDIFSKIIIAGKGSSWASIASNFQKRQIYSWLKSKEELNDVYKWLMVKGTAKNNPERLLYKKYVQDYRKSIRKKKTA
;
A
#
# COMPACT_ATOMS: atom_id res chain seq x y z
N MET A 1 43.30 -33.72 -31.70
CA MET A 1 44.25 -32.58 -31.78
C MET A 1 44.60 -32.15 -33.21
N ARG A 2 44.77 -33.06 -34.19
CA ARG A 2 45.07 -32.70 -35.60
C ARG A 2 44.08 -31.71 -36.24
N PHE A 3 42.78 -31.89 -36.03
CA PHE A 3 41.75 -30.96 -36.55
C PHE A 3 41.90 -29.53 -36.03
N LEU A 4 42.40 -29.35 -34.80
CA LEU A 4 42.65 -28.04 -34.22
C LEU A 4 43.82 -27.31 -34.89
N GLN A 5 44.86 -28.05 -35.25
CA GLN A 5 46.00 -27.51 -35.98
C GLN A 5 45.59 -27.08 -37.38
N ILE A 6 44.74 -27.90 -38.04
CA ILE A 6 44.16 -27.57 -39.35
C ILE A 6 43.29 -26.31 -39.27
N ALA A 7 42.38 -26.21 -38.29
CA ALA A 7 41.55 -25.01 -38.14
C ALA A 7 42.38 -23.74 -37.89
N LYS A 8 43.43 -23.82 -37.06
CA LYS A 8 44.39 -22.71 -36.83
C LYS A 8 45.16 -22.29 -38.09
N TYR A 9 45.39 -23.23 -39.00
CA TYR A 9 46.05 -22.96 -40.27
C TYR A 9 45.14 -22.15 -41.20
N PHE A 10 43.85 -22.52 -41.29
CA PHE A 10 42.89 -21.86 -42.19
C PHE A 10 42.27 -20.57 -41.63
N GLU A 11 42.08 -20.46 -40.32
CA GLU A 11 41.46 -19.28 -39.69
C GLU A 11 42.27 -18.84 -38.47
N LYS A 12 43.34 -18.06 -38.71
CA LYS A 12 44.31 -17.66 -37.66
C LYS A 12 43.68 -16.87 -36.51
N ASN A 13 42.69 -16.04 -36.79
CA ASN A 13 42.13 -15.09 -35.81
C ASN A 13 41.00 -15.70 -34.96
N ASN A 14 40.22 -16.64 -35.50
CA ASN A 14 39.12 -17.27 -34.76
C ASN A 14 38.88 -18.73 -35.20
N PRO A 15 39.85 -19.64 -35.01
CA PRO A 15 39.75 -21.03 -35.45
C PRO A 15 38.58 -21.80 -34.81
N GLN A 16 38.03 -21.29 -33.71
CA GLN A 16 36.85 -21.83 -33.04
C GLN A 16 35.61 -21.74 -33.93
N ASN A 17 35.44 -20.67 -34.69
CA ASN A 17 34.26 -20.47 -35.55
C ASN A 17 34.19 -21.51 -36.67
N LEU A 18 35.30 -21.76 -37.37
CA LEU A 18 35.37 -22.84 -38.36
C LEU A 18 35.04 -24.21 -37.75
N ILE A 19 35.60 -24.52 -36.58
CA ILE A 19 35.32 -25.79 -35.88
C ILE A 19 33.83 -25.90 -35.55
N LEU A 20 33.23 -24.84 -34.98
CA LEU A 20 31.81 -24.83 -34.63
C LEU A 20 30.89 -24.91 -35.85
N LYS A 21 31.29 -24.31 -36.98
CA LYS A 21 30.55 -24.42 -38.24
C LYS A 21 30.51 -25.86 -38.74
N VAL A 22 31.64 -26.57 -38.70
CA VAL A 22 31.70 -27.99 -39.09
C VAL A 22 30.91 -28.86 -38.09
N LEU A 23 31.12 -28.69 -36.79
CA LEU A 23 30.38 -29.47 -35.77
C LEU A 23 28.87 -29.25 -35.86
N GLY A 24 28.42 -28.04 -36.17
CA GLY A 24 27.01 -27.70 -36.33
C GLY A 24 26.32 -28.35 -37.53
N GLN A 25 27.07 -28.94 -38.47
CA GLN A 25 26.49 -29.75 -39.56
C GLN A 25 26.02 -31.13 -39.09
N TYR A 26 26.59 -31.63 -37.99
CA TYR A 26 26.36 -33.00 -37.50
C TYR A 26 25.63 -33.05 -36.16
N TYR A 27 25.70 -31.96 -35.39
CA TYR A 27 25.15 -31.92 -34.04
C TYR A 27 24.24 -30.71 -33.84
N SER A 28 23.07 -30.95 -33.24
CA SER A 28 22.23 -29.88 -32.72
C SER A 28 22.96 -29.08 -31.64
N ASP A 29 22.52 -27.85 -31.42
CA ASP A 29 23.07 -27.01 -30.35
C ASP A 29 22.94 -27.68 -28.98
N GLU A 30 21.80 -28.31 -28.67
CA GLU A 30 21.61 -29.14 -27.47
C GLU A 30 22.70 -30.21 -27.32
N ASN A 31 22.91 -31.04 -28.35
CA ASN A 31 23.88 -32.13 -28.30
C ASN A 31 25.32 -31.62 -28.23
N LEU A 32 25.62 -30.53 -28.95
CA LEU A 32 26.92 -29.89 -28.94
C LEU A 32 27.26 -29.34 -27.54
N PHE A 33 26.33 -28.65 -26.88
CA PHE A 33 26.55 -28.15 -25.53
C PHE A 33 26.68 -29.29 -24.50
N LYS A 34 25.93 -30.39 -24.64
CA LYS A 34 26.10 -31.58 -23.80
C LYS A 34 27.51 -32.17 -23.95
N MET A 35 27.95 -32.39 -25.20
CA MET A 35 29.29 -32.92 -25.50
C MET A 35 30.41 -32.01 -24.99
N LEU A 36 30.30 -30.70 -25.21
CA LEU A 36 31.29 -29.72 -24.73
C LEU A 36 31.32 -29.66 -23.20
N THR A 37 30.17 -29.76 -22.54
CA THR A 37 30.08 -29.80 -21.07
C THR A 37 30.80 -31.03 -20.50
N GLU A 38 30.63 -32.19 -21.12
CA GLU A 38 31.33 -33.41 -20.72
C GLU A 38 32.83 -33.32 -20.99
N ALA A 39 33.21 -32.86 -22.19
CA ALA A 39 34.60 -32.67 -22.59
C ALA A 39 35.36 -31.64 -21.71
N LYS A 40 34.67 -30.71 -21.03
CA LYS A 40 35.28 -29.78 -20.06
C LYS A 40 35.78 -30.49 -18.79
N LYS A 41 35.21 -31.65 -18.44
CA LYS A 41 35.61 -32.40 -17.25
C LYS A 41 36.98 -33.06 -17.41
N ASN A 42 37.27 -33.60 -18.59
CA ASN A 42 38.55 -34.24 -18.90
C ASN A 42 39.67 -33.21 -19.10
N GLN A 43 40.79 -33.38 -18.38
CA GLN A 43 41.92 -32.44 -18.37
C GLN A 43 42.54 -32.20 -19.75
N ILE A 44 42.55 -33.20 -20.64
CA ILE A 44 43.12 -33.11 -21.99
C ILE A 44 42.24 -32.25 -22.90
N THR A 45 40.92 -32.45 -22.83
CA THR A 45 39.96 -31.76 -23.70
C THR A 45 39.43 -30.45 -23.12
N ARG A 46 39.69 -30.18 -21.83
CA ARG A 46 39.15 -29.02 -21.09
C ARG A 46 39.37 -27.69 -21.80
N THR A 47 40.60 -27.42 -22.21
CA THR A 47 40.98 -26.13 -22.82
C THR A 47 40.25 -25.90 -24.13
N ILE A 48 40.18 -26.92 -24.99
CA ILE A 48 39.49 -26.76 -26.27
C ILE A 48 37.98 -26.69 -26.08
N ALA A 49 37.40 -27.57 -25.25
CA ALA A 49 35.97 -27.58 -25.00
C ALA A 49 35.50 -26.25 -24.40
N THR A 50 36.28 -25.67 -23.48
CA THR A 50 36.00 -24.34 -22.90
C THR A 50 36.01 -23.24 -23.98
N LYS A 51 36.99 -23.25 -24.89
CA LYS A 51 37.07 -22.26 -25.97
C LYS A 51 35.92 -22.39 -26.97
N LEU A 52 35.55 -23.61 -27.36
CA LEU A 52 34.44 -23.86 -28.28
C LEU A 52 33.09 -23.51 -27.63
N TYR A 53 32.92 -23.84 -26.35
CA TYR A 53 31.73 -23.48 -25.58
C TYR A 53 31.56 -21.95 -25.54
N ALA A 54 32.62 -21.22 -25.17
CA ALA A 54 32.59 -19.76 -25.11
C ALA A 54 32.34 -19.12 -26.48
N ALA A 55 32.99 -19.61 -27.54
CA ALA A 55 32.79 -19.10 -28.90
C ALA A 55 31.36 -19.33 -29.39
N LYS A 56 30.75 -20.49 -29.11
CA LYS A 56 29.36 -20.79 -29.49
C LYS A 56 28.37 -19.91 -28.73
N PHE A 57 28.56 -19.77 -27.42
CA PHE A 57 27.76 -18.90 -26.57
C PHE A 57 27.84 -17.43 -27.01
N GLN A 58 29.06 -16.95 -27.33
CA GLN A 58 29.25 -15.61 -27.85
C GLN A 58 28.60 -15.42 -29.21
N GLY A 59 28.70 -16.39 -30.12
CA GLY A 59 28.03 -16.34 -31.42
C GLY A 59 26.51 -16.20 -31.33
N TRP A 60 25.87 -16.80 -30.31
CA TRP A 60 24.46 -16.57 -30.04
C TRP A 60 24.16 -15.13 -29.59
N LEU A 61 25.07 -14.49 -28.85
CA LEU A 61 24.92 -13.09 -28.45
C LEU A 61 25.17 -12.14 -29.61
N ASP A 62 26.18 -12.42 -30.45
CA ASP A 62 26.55 -11.58 -31.59
C ASP A 62 25.47 -11.58 -32.68
N THR A 63 24.76 -12.71 -32.80
CA THR A 63 23.59 -12.83 -33.69
C THR A 63 22.27 -12.40 -33.03
N ASN A 64 22.33 -11.83 -31.82
CA ASN A 64 21.20 -11.37 -31.03
C ASN A 64 20.04 -12.37 -30.96
N LYS A 65 20.34 -13.66 -30.78
CA LYS A 65 19.30 -14.68 -30.64
C LYS A 65 18.43 -14.38 -29.42
N THR A 66 17.12 -14.49 -29.57
CA THR A 66 16.24 -14.27 -28.41
C THR A 66 16.38 -15.39 -27.40
N PRO A 67 16.22 -15.12 -26.09
CA PRO A 67 16.14 -16.15 -25.06
C PRO A 67 15.17 -17.30 -25.39
N LYS A 68 13.98 -16.99 -25.93
CA LYS A 68 13.04 -18.00 -26.46
C LYS A 68 13.64 -18.96 -27.48
N THR A 69 14.44 -18.43 -28.41
CA THR A 69 15.16 -19.24 -29.40
C THR A 69 16.19 -20.14 -28.71
N ILE A 70 16.96 -19.58 -27.77
CA ILE A 70 17.98 -20.34 -27.03
C ILE A 70 17.35 -21.44 -26.16
N PHE A 71 16.22 -21.16 -25.52
CA PHE A 71 15.47 -22.13 -24.73
C PHE A 71 15.12 -23.38 -25.56
N THR A 72 14.67 -23.16 -26.81
CA THR A 72 14.37 -24.23 -27.78
C THR A 72 15.63 -24.93 -28.29
N LEU A 73 16.68 -24.17 -28.65
CA LEU A 73 17.95 -24.74 -29.15
C LEU A 73 18.66 -25.63 -28.12
N LEU A 74 18.44 -25.35 -26.84
CA LEU A 74 18.94 -26.15 -25.71
C LEU A 74 18.01 -27.32 -25.34
N GLY A 75 16.88 -27.49 -26.04
CA GLY A 75 15.90 -28.55 -25.80
C GLY A 75 15.16 -28.44 -24.47
N LEU A 76 15.06 -27.22 -23.91
CA LEU A 76 14.41 -26.97 -22.62
C LEU A 76 12.88 -26.91 -22.72
N ASP A 77 12.34 -26.79 -23.93
CA ASP A 77 10.91 -26.78 -24.20
C ASP A 77 10.26 -28.15 -24.27
N LYS A 78 11.06 -29.21 -24.24
CA LYS A 78 10.61 -30.59 -24.05
C LYS A 78 10.52 -30.87 -22.54
N GLU A 79 9.60 -31.72 -22.09
CA GLU A 79 9.53 -32.18 -20.68
C GLU A 79 9.58 -31.02 -19.66
N ILE A 80 8.78 -29.97 -19.90
CA ILE A 80 8.74 -28.75 -19.08
C ILE A 80 8.62 -29.01 -17.56
N PRO A 81 7.83 -30.00 -17.08
CA PRO A 81 7.75 -30.28 -15.64
C PRO A 81 9.11 -30.51 -14.95
N ILE A 82 10.12 -31.03 -15.68
CA ILE A 82 11.46 -31.30 -15.17
C ILE A 82 12.51 -30.31 -15.71
N VAL A 83 12.11 -29.14 -16.24
CA VAL A 83 13.03 -28.21 -16.93
C VAL A 83 14.22 -27.79 -16.06
N LEU A 84 14.03 -27.63 -14.74
CA LEU A 84 15.09 -27.24 -13.80
C LEU A 84 16.13 -28.35 -13.56
N THR A 85 15.79 -29.60 -13.87
CA THR A 85 16.71 -30.75 -13.76
C THR A 85 17.60 -30.90 -15.00
N LYS A 86 17.26 -30.20 -16.10
CA LYS A 86 17.97 -30.33 -17.36
C LYS A 86 19.40 -29.79 -17.26
N PRO A 87 20.40 -30.52 -17.78
CA PRO A 87 21.81 -30.17 -17.61
C PRO A 87 22.19 -28.83 -18.25
N LEU A 88 21.43 -28.36 -19.24
CA LEU A 88 21.67 -27.10 -19.94
C LEU A 88 20.83 -25.93 -19.38
N PHE A 89 20.02 -26.14 -18.35
CA PHE A 89 19.19 -25.06 -17.78
C PHE A 89 20.05 -23.89 -17.24
N LEU A 90 21.15 -24.19 -16.54
CA LEU A 90 22.07 -23.15 -16.06
C LEU A 90 22.81 -22.42 -17.20
N THR A 91 23.01 -23.08 -18.35
CA THR A 91 23.53 -22.41 -19.56
C THR A 91 22.53 -21.37 -20.07
N TYR A 92 21.24 -21.72 -20.09
CA TYR A 92 20.17 -20.79 -20.44
C TYR A 92 20.10 -19.61 -19.46
N VAL A 93 20.16 -19.87 -18.14
CA VAL A 93 20.22 -18.81 -17.12
C VAL A 93 21.35 -17.81 -17.38
N GLU A 94 22.56 -18.31 -17.67
CA GLU A 94 23.70 -17.46 -17.99
C GLU A 94 23.44 -16.63 -19.25
N TYR A 95 22.85 -17.23 -20.28
CA TYR A 95 22.49 -16.53 -21.50
C TYR A 95 21.52 -15.38 -21.25
N VAL A 96 20.41 -15.63 -20.55
CA VAL A 96 19.40 -14.61 -20.24
C VAL A 96 20.00 -13.45 -19.45
N ARG A 97 20.88 -13.72 -18.48
CA ARG A 97 21.55 -12.67 -17.71
C ARG A 97 22.42 -11.77 -18.58
N VAL A 98 23.21 -12.35 -19.48
CA VAL A 98 24.07 -11.57 -20.39
C VAL A 98 23.22 -10.83 -21.43
N PHE A 99 22.18 -11.46 -21.95
CA PHE A 99 21.22 -10.86 -22.88
C PHE A 99 20.55 -9.63 -22.24
N ASN A 100 19.95 -9.77 -21.06
CA ASN A 100 19.30 -8.68 -20.32
C ASN A 100 20.26 -7.54 -19.95
N LYS A 101 21.55 -7.84 -19.75
CA LYS A 101 22.58 -6.82 -19.51
C LYS A 101 22.89 -6.00 -20.77
N LYS A 102 22.88 -6.65 -21.94
CA LYS A 102 23.08 -5.99 -23.25
C LYS A 102 21.80 -5.27 -23.73
N ASN A 103 20.63 -5.78 -23.36
CA ASN A 103 19.32 -5.31 -23.80
C ASN A 103 18.46 -4.87 -22.58
N PRO A 104 18.77 -3.74 -21.92
CA PRO A 104 18.14 -3.36 -20.66
C PRO A 104 16.66 -2.95 -20.78
N VAL A 105 16.20 -2.59 -21.99
CA VAL A 105 14.80 -2.22 -22.27
C VAL A 105 13.94 -3.46 -22.49
N GLU A 106 14.47 -4.46 -23.20
CA GLU A 106 13.78 -5.72 -23.54
C GLU A 106 14.18 -6.85 -22.60
N LYS A 107 14.15 -6.58 -21.28
CA LYS A 107 14.45 -7.63 -20.30
C LYS A 107 13.39 -8.72 -20.35
N VAL A 108 13.85 -9.96 -20.34
CA VAL A 108 12.98 -11.14 -20.23
C VAL A 108 13.21 -11.85 -18.90
N TRP A 109 12.20 -12.56 -18.42
CA TRP A 109 12.29 -13.39 -17.22
C TRP A 109 12.52 -14.85 -17.59
N LEU A 110 13.17 -15.60 -16.70
CA LEU A 110 13.64 -16.97 -17.00
C LEU A 110 12.51 -17.91 -17.38
N LEU A 111 11.32 -17.73 -16.79
CA LEU A 111 10.17 -18.61 -16.97
C LEU A 111 9.10 -18.07 -17.92
N ASP A 112 9.32 -16.93 -18.59
CA ASP A 112 8.33 -16.36 -19.52
C ASP A 112 7.92 -17.37 -20.60
N ASP A 113 8.89 -18.11 -21.17
CA ASP A 113 8.61 -19.13 -22.18
C ASP A 113 7.87 -20.37 -21.64
N VAL A 114 8.05 -20.68 -20.35
CA VAL A 114 7.33 -21.76 -19.67
C VAL A 114 5.87 -21.37 -19.50
N TYR A 115 5.61 -20.15 -19.00
CA TYR A 115 4.25 -19.64 -18.78
C TYR A 115 3.51 -19.40 -20.10
N ASN A 116 4.17 -18.88 -21.13
CA ASN A 116 3.54 -18.59 -22.42
C ASN A 116 3.09 -19.85 -23.17
N LYS A 117 3.81 -20.98 -23.02
CA LYS A 117 3.42 -22.26 -23.66
C LYS A 117 2.32 -23.00 -22.88
N HIS A 118 2.26 -22.83 -21.56
CA HIS A 118 1.32 -23.57 -20.70
C HIS A 118 0.81 -22.69 -19.54
N PRO A 119 -0.05 -21.68 -19.81
CA PRO A 119 -0.42 -20.66 -18.85
C PRO A 119 -1.17 -21.18 -17.61
N ILE A 120 -1.77 -22.38 -17.70
CA ILE A 120 -2.70 -22.92 -16.71
C ILE A 120 -2.08 -24.07 -15.89
N ASP A 121 -1.05 -24.75 -16.43
CA ASP A 121 -0.59 -26.02 -15.86
C ASP A 121 0.68 -25.92 -14.99
N TYR A 122 1.52 -24.91 -15.19
CA TYR A 122 2.83 -24.80 -14.55
C TYR A 122 2.97 -23.54 -13.70
N SER A 123 2.79 -23.69 -12.38
CA SER A 123 3.23 -22.71 -11.39
C SER A 123 4.70 -22.91 -11.06
N LEU A 124 5.39 -21.86 -10.60
CA LEU A 124 6.79 -21.93 -10.13
C LEU A 124 6.98 -23.10 -9.15
N ASN A 125 6.03 -23.22 -8.22
CA ASN A 125 5.94 -24.23 -7.19
C ASN A 125 6.08 -25.66 -7.72
N LYS A 126 5.26 -26.04 -8.70
CA LYS A 126 5.34 -27.38 -9.30
C LYS A 126 6.71 -27.67 -9.91
N LEU A 127 7.33 -26.69 -10.58
CA LEU A 127 8.66 -26.84 -11.16
C LEU A 127 9.73 -27.04 -10.08
N VAL A 128 9.64 -26.26 -9.00
CA VAL A 128 10.57 -26.34 -7.87
C VAL A 128 10.38 -27.64 -7.08
N GLU A 129 9.15 -28.04 -6.77
CA GLU A 129 8.82 -29.30 -6.09
C GLU A 129 9.35 -30.51 -6.87
N GLU A 130 9.14 -30.54 -8.19
CA GLU A 130 9.67 -31.59 -9.06
C GLU A 130 11.20 -31.59 -9.05
N ALA A 131 11.82 -30.42 -9.17
CA ALA A 131 13.26 -30.28 -9.14
C ALA A 131 13.87 -30.77 -7.81
N MET A 132 13.23 -30.49 -6.67
CA MET A 132 13.70 -30.86 -5.34
C MET A 132 13.75 -32.39 -5.11
N LYS A 133 13.17 -33.21 -5.99
CA LYS A 133 13.37 -34.66 -6.01
C LYS A 133 14.79 -35.07 -6.44
N TYR A 134 15.55 -34.16 -7.03
CA TYR A 134 16.89 -34.39 -7.58
C TYR A 134 17.94 -33.56 -6.81
N PRO A 135 18.99 -34.17 -6.22
CA PRO A 135 19.94 -33.47 -5.34
C PRO A 135 20.73 -32.31 -5.95
N ASN A 136 20.84 -32.23 -7.28
CA ASN A 136 21.67 -31.27 -8.01
C ASN A 136 20.92 -30.04 -8.53
N THR A 137 19.68 -29.82 -8.10
CA THR A 137 18.79 -28.78 -8.64
C THR A 137 18.62 -27.56 -7.72
N GLU A 138 19.12 -27.61 -6.49
CA GLU A 138 18.96 -26.54 -5.49
C GLU A 138 19.34 -25.16 -6.06
N LYS A 139 20.46 -25.09 -6.79
CA LYS A 139 20.92 -23.86 -7.44
C LYS A 139 19.94 -23.36 -8.51
N ALA A 140 19.38 -24.26 -9.34
CA ALA A 140 18.42 -23.90 -10.37
C ALA A 140 17.12 -23.39 -9.74
N SER A 141 16.58 -24.12 -8.76
CA SER A 141 15.39 -23.75 -7.99
C SER A 141 15.53 -22.38 -7.33
N MET A 142 16.65 -22.14 -6.64
CA MET A 142 16.91 -20.86 -5.99
C MET A 142 16.97 -19.69 -7.00
N ILE A 143 17.58 -19.91 -8.17
CA ILE A 143 17.70 -18.89 -9.21
C ILE A 143 16.32 -18.51 -9.76
N VAL A 144 15.47 -19.49 -10.09
CA VAL A 144 14.15 -19.20 -10.64
C VAL A 144 13.22 -18.57 -9.62
N THR A 145 13.31 -18.97 -8.35
CA THR A 145 12.57 -18.35 -7.26
C THR A 145 12.91 -16.87 -7.10
N VAL A 146 14.21 -16.52 -7.11
CA VAL A 146 14.64 -15.13 -7.02
C VAL A 146 14.24 -14.32 -8.25
N ASP A 147 14.29 -14.92 -9.44
CA ASP A 147 13.89 -14.25 -10.69
C ASP A 147 12.39 -13.95 -10.71
N GLU A 148 11.56 -14.89 -10.26
CA GLU A 148 10.10 -14.71 -10.18
C GLU A 148 9.71 -13.66 -9.12
N LEU A 149 10.39 -13.61 -7.96
CA LEU A 149 10.16 -12.53 -6.98
C LEU A 149 10.47 -11.15 -7.59
N LYS A 150 11.54 -11.04 -8.38
CA LYS A 150 11.86 -9.79 -9.09
C LYS A 150 10.82 -9.44 -10.14
N ARG A 151 10.34 -10.42 -10.91
CA ARG A 151 9.26 -10.23 -11.88
C ARG A 151 8.01 -9.67 -11.21
N ARG A 152 7.59 -10.28 -10.10
CA ARG A 152 6.43 -9.83 -9.30
C ARG A 152 6.63 -8.46 -8.66
N PHE A 153 7.84 -8.17 -8.19
CA PHE A 153 8.19 -6.85 -7.67
C PHE A 153 7.96 -5.74 -8.71
N VAL A 154 8.39 -5.97 -9.95
CA VAL A 154 8.20 -5.03 -11.06
C VAL A 154 6.71 -4.94 -11.46
N ALA A 155 5.98 -6.05 -11.38
CA ALA A 155 4.53 -6.09 -11.59
C ALA A 155 3.71 -5.55 -10.41
N ARG A 156 4.34 -5.05 -9.33
CA ARG A 156 3.69 -4.51 -8.13
C ARG A 156 2.69 -5.49 -7.48
N ILE A 157 2.97 -6.78 -7.54
CA ILE A 157 2.19 -7.79 -6.81
C ILE A 157 2.45 -7.63 -5.32
N ARG A 158 1.41 -7.65 -4.47
CA ARG A 158 1.59 -7.41 -3.04
C ARG A 158 2.20 -8.64 -2.36
N PRO A 159 3.03 -8.46 -1.30
CA PRO A 159 3.60 -9.59 -0.57
C PRO A 159 2.58 -10.59 0.00
N ALA A 160 1.38 -10.14 0.35
CA ALA A 160 0.28 -10.98 0.79
C ALA A 160 -0.15 -12.00 -0.30
N ASP A 161 -0.15 -11.58 -1.56
CA ASP A 161 -0.55 -12.38 -2.71
C ASP A 161 0.55 -13.38 -3.14
N THR A 162 1.76 -13.27 -2.58
CA THR A 162 2.89 -14.15 -2.93
C THR A 162 3.22 -15.18 -1.86
N PHE A 163 2.83 -14.97 -0.60
CA PHE A 163 3.28 -15.80 0.53
C PHE A 163 2.99 -17.29 0.32
N SER A 164 1.75 -17.62 -0.04
CA SER A 164 1.29 -19.00 -0.22
C SER A 164 2.07 -19.76 -1.29
N GLU A 165 2.52 -19.06 -2.33
CA GLU A 165 3.30 -19.65 -3.40
C GLU A 165 4.73 -19.93 -2.93
N PHE A 166 5.45 -18.94 -2.40
CA PHE A 166 6.88 -19.12 -2.12
C PHE A 166 7.18 -19.88 -0.82
N VAL A 167 6.33 -19.73 0.20
CA VAL A 167 6.68 -20.11 1.57
C VAL A 167 5.98 -21.39 2.02
N ARG A 168 4.74 -21.65 1.56
CA ARG A 168 3.86 -22.68 2.14
C ARG A 168 4.29 -24.12 1.86
N GLU A 169 5.06 -24.37 0.80
CA GLU A 169 5.33 -25.74 0.29
C GLU A 169 6.48 -26.49 0.96
N THR A 170 7.09 -25.97 2.02
CA THR A 170 7.97 -26.80 2.86
C THR A 170 7.12 -27.72 3.76
N LYS A 171 6.52 -28.75 3.16
CA LYS A 171 5.81 -29.90 3.78
C LYS A 171 5.26 -29.63 5.19
N GLY A 172 4.09 -28.98 5.25
CA GLY A 172 3.11 -29.08 6.35
C GLY A 172 3.65 -28.94 7.78
N GLY A 173 4.12 -27.76 8.17
CA GLY A 173 4.43 -27.42 9.56
C GLY A 173 5.23 -26.13 9.74
N ASP A 174 5.50 -25.77 11.00
CA ASP A 174 6.17 -24.54 11.50
C ASP A 174 7.60 -24.31 10.96
N ASN A 175 8.08 -25.19 10.08
CA ASN A 175 9.42 -25.15 9.52
C ASN A 175 9.61 -24.02 8.51
N PHE A 176 8.55 -23.35 8.05
CA PHE A 176 8.69 -22.25 7.12
C PHE A 176 9.50 -21.09 7.71
N PHE A 177 9.50 -20.88 9.03
CA PHE A 177 10.37 -19.91 9.71
C PHE A 177 11.87 -20.15 9.44
N THR A 178 12.25 -21.39 9.13
CA THR A 178 13.64 -21.76 8.78
C THR A 178 13.89 -21.86 7.28
N SER A 179 12.83 -21.79 6.46
CA SER A 179 12.91 -21.97 5.01
C SER A 179 13.72 -20.85 4.35
N PRO A 180 14.65 -21.16 3.44
CA PRO A 180 15.30 -20.16 2.59
C PRO A 180 14.30 -19.29 1.83
N ASN A 181 13.16 -19.85 1.40
CA ASN A 181 12.12 -19.10 0.69
C ASN A 181 11.43 -18.09 1.61
N PHE A 182 11.25 -18.40 2.89
CA PHE A 182 10.74 -17.42 3.85
C PHE A 182 11.69 -16.24 3.98
N LYS A 183 13.00 -16.47 4.10
CA LYS A 183 14.00 -15.39 4.15
C LYS A 183 13.97 -14.51 2.90
N LEU A 184 13.81 -15.13 1.73
CA LEU A 184 13.64 -14.39 0.47
C LEU A 184 12.35 -13.57 0.44
N TRP A 185 11.25 -14.14 0.91
CA TRP A 185 9.96 -13.45 0.97
C TRP A 185 9.95 -12.31 2.00
N VAL A 186 10.62 -12.45 3.14
CA VAL A 186 10.84 -11.34 4.09
C VAL A 186 11.59 -10.20 3.42
N LYS A 187 12.68 -10.50 2.71
CA LYS A 187 13.40 -9.49 1.93
C LYS A 187 12.50 -8.83 0.87
N TYR A 188 11.63 -9.61 0.23
CA TYR A 188 10.67 -9.09 -0.74
C TYR A 188 9.68 -8.10 -0.12
N ILE A 189 9.15 -8.37 1.09
CA ILE A 189 8.33 -7.40 1.83
C ILE A 189 9.12 -6.11 2.08
N ASP A 190 10.34 -6.21 2.59
CA ASP A 190 11.16 -5.04 2.93
C ASP A 190 11.42 -4.17 1.69
N ASP A 191 11.84 -4.80 0.59
CA ASP A 191 12.10 -4.10 -0.67
C ASP A 191 10.79 -3.50 -1.25
N PHE A 192 9.65 -4.22 -1.16
CA PHE A 192 8.34 -3.76 -1.64
C PHE A 192 7.84 -2.55 -0.86
N ASN A 193 7.79 -2.64 0.47
CA ASN A 193 7.34 -1.56 1.35
C ASN A 193 8.20 -0.29 1.19
N LYS A 194 9.50 -0.45 0.95
CA LYS A 194 10.41 0.67 0.68
C LYS A 194 10.12 1.36 -0.65
N LYS A 195 9.70 0.60 -1.67
CA LYS A 195 9.47 1.13 -3.03
C LYS A 195 8.05 1.66 -3.22
N TYR A 196 7.07 1.05 -2.56
CA TYR A 196 5.64 1.32 -2.70
C TYR A 196 5.03 1.63 -1.32
N PRO A 197 5.32 2.81 -0.72
CA PRO A 197 4.89 3.12 0.64
C PRO A 197 3.37 3.14 0.81
N ASP A 198 2.62 3.52 -0.23
CA ASP A 198 1.15 3.58 -0.20
C ASP A 198 0.51 2.19 -0.15
N ASP A 199 1.21 1.14 -0.62
CA ASP A 199 0.74 -0.25 -0.60
C ASP A 199 1.46 -1.09 0.46
N ARG A 200 2.16 -0.45 1.40
CA ARG A 200 2.97 -1.17 2.38
C ARG A 200 2.10 -2.12 3.20
N THR A 201 2.65 -3.30 3.51
CA THR A 201 1.98 -4.32 4.30
C THR A 201 2.88 -4.82 5.42
N SER A 202 2.30 -5.28 6.52
CA SER A 202 3.08 -5.94 7.56
C SER A 202 3.31 -7.42 7.23
N MET A 203 4.36 -8.00 7.80
CA MET A 203 4.60 -9.44 7.67
C MET A 203 3.42 -10.24 8.22
N ILE A 204 2.85 -9.82 9.36
CA ILE A 204 1.74 -10.56 9.98
C ILE A 204 0.47 -10.51 9.14
N ASP A 205 0.12 -9.34 8.58
CA ASP A 205 -1.09 -9.21 7.74
C ASP A 205 -0.94 -10.00 6.43
N SER A 206 0.28 -10.04 5.89
CA SER A 206 0.55 -10.82 4.68
C SER A 206 0.47 -12.33 4.92
N ILE A 207 0.91 -12.83 6.07
CA ILE A 207 0.78 -14.26 6.45
C ILE A 207 -0.69 -14.61 6.70
N ARG A 208 -1.46 -13.73 7.36
CA ARG A 208 -2.91 -13.90 7.63
C ARG A 208 -3.77 -13.99 6.36
N TYR A 209 -3.25 -13.55 5.21
CA TYR A 209 -3.94 -13.76 3.94
C TYR A 209 -3.96 -15.24 3.51
N SER A 210 -3.02 -16.05 4.03
CA SER A 210 -2.85 -17.46 3.67
C SER A 210 -3.28 -18.45 4.76
N TYR A 211 -3.59 -17.97 5.96
CA TYR A 211 -3.97 -18.78 7.11
C TYR A 211 -5.12 -18.13 7.87
N THR A 212 -6.00 -18.94 8.43
CA THR A 212 -6.92 -18.48 9.47
C THR A 212 -6.15 -18.09 10.72
N ASP A 213 -6.75 -17.21 11.54
CA ASP A 213 -6.16 -16.79 12.81
C ASP A 213 -5.86 -17.98 13.75
N GLU A 214 -6.69 -19.03 13.72
CA GLU A 214 -6.50 -20.25 14.51
C GLU A 214 -5.30 -21.07 14.02
N GLU A 215 -5.18 -21.29 12.71
CA GLU A 215 -4.05 -22.00 12.12
C GLU A 215 -2.73 -21.26 12.40
N LEU A 216 -2.74 -19.95 12.22
CA LEU A 216 -1.56 -19.12 12.45
C LEU A 216 -1.15 -19.10 13.93
N ALA A 217 -2.11 -19.05 14.86
CA ALA A 217 -1.82 -19.14 16.28
C ALA A 217 -1.12 -20.47 16.64
N LYS A 218 -1.63 -21.60 16.13
CA LYS A 218 -1.04 -22.93 16.32
C LYS A 218 0.39 -23.00 15.76
N ILE A 219 0.59 -22.49 14.56
CA ILE A 219 1.91 -22.39 13.91
C ILE A 219 2.90 -21.62 14.78
N LEU A 220 2.48 -20.46 15.32
CA LEU A 220 3.34 -19.60 16.11
C LEU A 220 3.68 -20.22 17.47
N MET A 221 2.72 -20.90 18.10
CA MET A 221 2.97 -21.64 19.35
C MET A 221 4.02 -22.75 19.15
N ALA A 222 3.90 -23.52 18.07
CA ALA A 222 4.83 -24.60 17.81
C ALA A 222 6.21 -24.05 17.34
N GLY A 223 6.23 -22.95 16.59
CA GLY A 223 7.45 -22.18 16.30
C GLY A 223 8.16 -21.64 17.55
N LYS A 224 7.42 -21.28 18.61
CA LYS A 224 7.99 -20.86 19.91
C LYS A 224 8.63 -22.00 20.70
N SER A 225 8.18 -23.23 20.49
CA SER A 225 8.73 -24.43 21.13
C SER A 225 10.08 -24.87 20.51
N ASN A 226 10.40 -24.41 19.31
CA ASN A 226 11.68 -24.70 18.65
C ASN A 226 12.68 -23.55 18.86
N SER A 227 13.85 -23.86 19.43
CA SER A 227 14.86 -22.87 19.80
C SER A 227 15.38 -22.03 18.63
N LYS A 228 15.37 -22.56 17.40
CA LYS A 228 15.84 -21.85 16.19
C LYS A 228 14.82 -20.83 15.66
N THR A 229 13.55 -21.01 15.97
CA THR A 229 12.44 -20.20 15.45
C THR A 229 11.76 -19.38 16.54
N LYS A 230 12.11 -19.63 17.81
CA LYS A 230 11.46 -19.07 18.99
C LYS A 230 11.31 -17.56 18.97
N GLU A 231 12.38 -16.84 18.64
CA GLU A 231 12.38 -15.37 18.63
C GLU A 231 11.45 -14.82 17.54
N LEU A 232 11.57 -15.30 16.32
CA LEU A 232 10.72 -14.89 15.20
C LEU A 232 9.25 -15.22 15.47
N ALA A 233 8.96 -16.43 15.97
CA ALA A 233 7.61 -16.86 16.29
C ALA A 233 7.01 -16.03 17.44
N ALA A 234 7.80 -15.68 18.47
CA ALA A 234 7.36 -14.79 19.55
C ALA A 234 7.07 -13.36 19.03
N ASN A 235 7.90 -12.85 18.11
CA ASN A 235 7.68 -11.53 17.50
C ASN A 235 6.42 -11.51 16.64
N LEU A 236 6.17 -12.55 15.86
CA LEU A 236 4.97 -12.68 15.04
C LEU A 236 3.71 -12.94 15.87
N GLU A 237 3.80 -13.72 16.96
CA GLU A 237 2.70 -13.87 17.93
C GLU A 237 2.36 -12.55 18.61
N LEU A 238 3.37 -11.77 19.02
CA LEU A 238 3.15 -10.43 19.54
C LEU A 238 2.49 -9.52 18.51
N ALA A 239 2.91 -9.59 17.24
CA ALA A 239 2.28 -8.84 16.15
C ALA A 239 0.82 -9.26 15.95
N LEU A 240 0.53 -10.56 15.95
CA LEU A 240 -0.82 -11.13 15.80
C LEU A 240 -1.74 -10.69 16.94
N VAL A 241 -1.28 -10.83 18.19
CA VAL A 241 -1.98 -10.37 19.39
C VAL A 241 -2.26 -8.87 19.32
N ASN A 242 -1.28 -8.07 18.89
CA ASN A 242 -1.48 -6.63 18.73
C ASN A 242 -2.50 -6.33 17.62
N THR A 243 -2.56 -7.14 16.56
CA THR A 243 -3.57 -7.04 15.51
C THR A 243 -4.96 -7.36 16.04
N TRP A 244 -5.14 -8.49 16.74
CA TRP A 244 -6.41 -8.86 17.37
C TRP A 244 -6.91 -7.83 18.38
N SER A 245 -6.00 -7.22 19.14
CA SER A 245 -6.34 -6.13 20.06
C SER A 245 -6.83 -4.88 19.32
N ARG A 246 -6.31 -4.56 18.12
CA ARG A 246 -6.83 -3.46 17.28
C ARG A 246 -8.18 -3.81 16.65
N GLU A 247 -8.36 -5.07 16.28
CA GLU A 247 -9.61 -5.63 15.75
C GLU A 247 -10.67 -5.85 16.83
N LEU A 248 -10.34 -5.57 18.11
CA LEU A 248 -11.20 -5.75 19.27
C LEU A 248 -11.75 -7.18 19.43
N LYS A 249 -10.95 -8.20 19.08
CA LYS A 249 -11.29 -9.59 19.41
C LYS A 249 -11.33 -9.77 20.92
N THR A 250 -12.44 -10.31 21.43
CA THR A 250 -12.66 -10.42 22.87
C THR A 250 -11.62 -11.36 23.49
N PRO A 251 -11.30 -11.20 24.79
CA PRO A 251 -10.41 -12.12 25.47
C PRO A 251 -10.85 -13.58 25.38
N ASP A 252 -12.17 -13.85 25.37
CA ASP A 252 -12.72 -15.20 25.20
C ASP A 252 -12.44 -15.77 23.81
N GLU A 253 -12.56 -14.94 22.76
CA GLU A 253 -12.23 -15.35 21.39
C GLU A 253 -10.74 -15.66 21.26
N VAL A 254 -9.87 -14.77 21.75
CA VAL A 254 -8.42 -14.97 21.69
C VAL A 254 -7.96 -16.14 22.55
N SER A 255 -8.58 -16.35 23.72
CA SER A 255 -8.35 -17.52 24.56
C SER A 255 -8.60 -18.83 23.80
N LYS A 256 -9.67 -18.90 23.01
CA LYS A 256 -9.98 -20.04 22.15
C LYS A 256 -9.00 -20.18 20.99
N LEU A 257 -8.67 -19.08 20.30
CA LEU A 257 -7.73 -19.09 19.17
C LEU A 257 -6.32 -19.55 19.57
N MET A 258 -5.87 -19.15 20.76
CA MET A 258 -4.55 -19.54 21.28
C MET A 258 -4.57 -20.86 22.06
N ASP A 259 -5.73 -21.47 22.29
CA ASP A 259 -5.89 -22.65 23.16
C ASP A 259 -5.24 -22.42 24.55
N MET A 260 -5.49 -21.24 25.14
CA MET A 260 -4.91 -20.82 26.42
C MET A 260 -5.99 -20.30 27.36
N GLY A 261 -5.97 -20.74 28.61
CA GLY A 261 -6.87 -20.19 29.64
C GLY A 261 -6.61 -18.70 29.91
N LEU A 262 -7.68 -17.96 30.21
CA LEU A 262 -7.64 -16.53 30.56
C LEU A 262 -6.72 -16.21 31.77
N SER A 263 -6.46 -17.20 32.62
CA SER A 263 -5.61 -17.06 33.82
C SER A 263 -4.10 -17.07 33.54
N THR A 264 -3.67 -17.42 32.32
CA THR A 264 -2.26 -17.41 31.92
C THR A 264 -1.68 -16.00 31.90
N SER A 265 -0.37 -15.84 32.10
CA SER A 265 0.30 -14.53 32.06
C SER A 265 0.16 -13.84 30.69
N SER A 266 0.26 -14.59 29.60
CA SER A 266 0.04 -14.11 28.23
C SER A 266 -1.39 -13.58 28.04
N MET A 267 -2.40 -14.34 28.48
CA MET A 267 -3.80 -13.90 28.35
C MET A 267 -4.14 -12.77 29.30
N LYS A 268 -3.57 -12.69 30.50
CA LYS A 268 -3.70 -11.51 31.37
C LYS A 268 -3.16 -10.25 30.69
N SER A 269 -1.98 -10.34 30.07
CA SER A 269 -1.43 -9.22 29.28
C SER A 269 -2.32 -8.88 28.07
N TYR A 270 -2.91 -9.88 27.40
CA TYR A 270 -3.87 -9.65 26.32
C TYR A 270 -5.14 -8.94 26.84
N VAL A 271 -5.73 -9.42 27.93
CA VAL A 271 -6.90 -8.85 28.60
C VAL A 271 -6.63 -7.41 28.99
N GLU A 272 -5.47 -7.12 29.58
CA GLU A 272 -5.03 -5.76 29.89
C GLU A 272 -4.89 -4.90 28.64
N LYS A 273 -4.29 -5.43 27.55
CA LYS A 273 -4.17 -4.71 26.27
C LYS A 273 -5.52 -4.49 25.58
N TYR A 274 -6.41 -5.48 25.63
CA TYR A 274 -7.77 -5.43 25.10
C TYR A 274 -8.57 -4.40 25.86
N HIS A 275 -8.57 -4.46 27.20
CA HIS A 275 -9.19 -3.45 28.05
C HIS A 275 -8.55 -2.08 27.84
N TRP A 276 -7.23 -1.98 27.73
CA TRP A 276 -6.59 -0.71 27.40
C TRP A 276 -7.02 -0.18 26.01
N ALA A 277 -7.16 -1.06 25.02
CA ALA A 277 -7.64 -0.70 23.69
C ALA A 277 -9.12 -0.27 23.70
N LEU A 278 -9.92 -0.87 24.58
CA LEU A 278 -11.35 -0.63 24.79
C LEU A 278 -11.64 0.61 25.67
N TYR A 279 -10.85 0.85 26.73
CA TYR A 279 -11.08 1.87 27.77
C TYR A 279 -10.36 3.21 27.52
N GLN A 280 -9.25 3.24 26.78
CA GLN A 280 -8.51 4.49 26.53
C GLN A 280 -9.11 5.35 25.41
N GLY A 281 -10.25 5.00 24.82
CA GLY A 281 -10.94 5.88 23.86
C GLY A 281 -11.34 7.22 24.48
N ASP A 282 -11.83 7.21 25.72
CA ASP A 282 -12.37 8.41 26.37
C ASP A 282 -11.35 9.18 27.21
N LYS A 283 -10.45 8.46 27.93
CA LYS A 283 -9.45 9.05 28.85
C LYS A 283 -8.14 9.49 28.19
N LEU A 284 -7.80 8.98 27.00
CA LEU A 284 -6.60 9.41 26.27
C LEU A 284 -6.55 10.92 26.12
N PHE A 285 -7.71 11.56 25.97
CA PHE A 285 -7.83 12.99 25.74
C PHE A 285 -8.11 13.82 27.00
N GLU A 286 -8.06 13.22 28.19
CA GLU A 286 -8.13 13.93 29.48
C GLU A 286 -6.77 14.52 29.88
N ASP A 287 -5.65 13.94 29.42
CA ASP A 287 -4.28 14.42 29.64
C ASP A 287 -3.44 14.34 28.35
N PRO A 288 -3.04 15.47 27.75
CA PRO A 288 -2.20 15.50 26.53
C PRO A 288 -0.88 14.73 26.64
N ARG A 289 -0.35 14.48 27.85
CA ARG A 289 0.85 13.65 28.05
C ARG A 289 0.61 12.17 27.71
N MET A 290 -0.63 11.70 27.84
CA MET A 290 -1.02 10.33 27.49
C MET A 290 -0.95 10.10 25.97
N TRP A 291 -1.08 11.16 25.16
CA TRP A 291 -0.89 11.08 23.71
C TRP A 291 0.55 10.74 23.35
N MET A 292 1.51 11.36 24.05
CA MET A 292 2.93 11.11 23.85
C MET A 292 3.31 9.71 24.32
N GLN A 293 2.80 9.25 25.48
CA GLN A 293 3.00 7.88 25.93
C GLN A 293 2.39 6.86 24.96
N TYR A 294 1.20 7.13 24.43
CA TYR A 294 0.58 6.29 23.41
C TYR A 294 1.45 6.17 22.16
N VAL A 295 1.96 7.30 21.66
CA VAL A 295 2.84 7.32 20.48
C VAL A 295 4.21 6.71 20.77
N GLU A 296 4.78 6.89 21.96
CA GLU A 296 6.01 6.21 22.38
C GLU A 296 5.81 4.70 22.43
N HIS A 297 4.70 4.22 22.98
CA HIS A 297 4.35 2.79 22.95
C HIS A 297 4.12 2.27 21.53
N PHE A 298 3.51 3.07 20.65
CA PHE A 298 3.35 2.74 19.24
C PHE A 298 4.71 2.66 18.53
N ARG A 299 5.57 3.67 18.69
CA ARG A 299 6.91 3.75 18.07
C ARG A 299 7.88 2.70 18.61
N ALA A 300 7.82 2.36 19.89
CA ALA A 300 8.61 1.27 20.46
C ALA A 300 8.28 -0.10 19.82
N ARG A 301 7.05 -0.26 19.29
CA ARG A 301 6.60 -1.46 18.57
C ARG A 301 6.83 -1.38 17.06
N PHE A 302 6.99 -0.17 16.51
CA PHE A 302 7.30 0.09 15.10
C PHE A 302 8.48 1.07 14.98
N PRO A 303 9.72 0.64 15.30
CA PRO A 303 10.87 1.56 15.43
C PRO A 303 11.24 2.28 14.13
N ALA A 304 10.77 1.78 12.98
CA ALA A 304 10.98 2.36 11.66
C ALA A 304 9.82 3.24 11.16
N SER A 305 8.78 3.49 11.97
CA SER A 305 7.67 4.38 11.57
C SER A 305 8.11 5.85 11.66
N ASP A 306 8.07 6.55 10.52
CA ASP A 306 8.26 7.99 10.39
C ASP A 306 6.95 8.79 10.58
N GLU A 307 5.86 8.11 10.95
CA GLU A 307 4.57 8.76 11.09
C GLU A 307 4.54 9.81 12.21
N SER A 308 3.89 10.92 11.90
CA SER A 308 3.63 11.99 12.87
C SER A 308 2.68 11.50 13.97
N VAL A 309 2.79 12.11 15.15
CA VAL A 309 1.90 11.86 16.29
C VAL A 309 0.42 12.02 15.88
N ILE A 310 0.11 13.05 15.10
CA ILE A 310 -1.24 13.33 14.61
C ILE A 310 -1.72 12.24 13.65
N THR A 311 -0.86 11.74 12.75
CA THR A 311 -1.23 10.67 11.83
C THR A 311 -1.64 9.41 12.60
N ILE A 312 -0.84 9.03 13.59
CA ILE A 312 -1.10 7.85 14.42
C ILE A 312 -2.44 7.99 15.18
N LEU A 313 -2.69 9.16 15.79
CA LEU A 313 -3.94 9.43 16.51
C LEU A 313 -5.15 9.48 15.58
N THR A 314 -5.03 10.16 14.44
CA THR A 314 -6.12 10.35 13.48
C THR A 314 -6.54 9.05 12.82
N ASN A 315 -5.57 8.20 12.44
CA ASN A 315 -5.85 6.88 11.85
C ASN A 315 -6.66 5.98 12.80
N ARG A 316 -6.56 6.19 14.12
CA ARG A 316 -7.28 5.40 15.12
C ARG A 316 -8.62 5.99 15.51
N TYR A 317 -8.67 7.30 15.76
CA TYR A 317 -9.83 7.94 16.39
C TYR A 317 -10.68 8.77 15.42
N GLY A 318 -10.17 9.05 14.22
CA GLY A 318 -10.80 9.91 13.24
C GLY A 318 -10.51 11.40 13.47
N ASP A 319 -10.57 12.17 12.40
CA ASP A 319 -10.27 13.61 12.39
C ASP A 319 -11.21 14.41 13.31
N ASP A 320 -12.51 14.11 13.32
CA ASP A 320 -13.49 14.82 14.15
C ASP A 320 -13.22 14.66 15.65
N VAL A 321 -12.88 13.45 16.09
CA VAL A 321 -12.59 13.17 17.51
C VAL A 321 -11.30 13.84 17.91
N VAL A 322 -10.22 13.68 17.14
CA VAL A 322 -8.91 14.26 17.46
C VAL A 322 -8.98 15.79 17.45
N ALA A 323 -9.58 16.40 16.42
CA ALA A 323 -9.73 17.85 16.34
C ALA A 323 -10.56 18.41 17.50
N LYS A 324 -11.65 17.74 17.89
CA LYS A 324 -12.49 18.16 19.03
C LYS A 324 -11.69 18.18 20.30
N LYS A 325 -10.89 17.15 20.54
CA LYS A 325 -10.11 17.03 21.75
C LYS A 325 -8.95 18.02 21.80
N ILE A 326 -8.29 18.28 20.67
CA ILE A 326 -7.29 19.36 20.56
C ILE A 326 -7.94 20.73 20.84
N ALA A 327 -9.14 20.98 20.30
CA ALA A 327 -9.84 22.26 20.47
C ALA A 327 -10.37 22.50 21.89
N THR A 328 -10.73 21.45 22.63
CA THR A 328 -11.31 21.56 23.99
C THR A 328 -10.30 21.45 25.13
N ALA A 329 -9.04 21.13 24.85
CA ALA A 329 -8.02 20.99 25.88
C ALA A 329 -7.41 22.35 26.28
N HIS A 330 -6.98 22.47 27.55
CA HIS A 330 -6.46 23.73 28.11
C HIS A 330 -5.14 24.15 27.44
N GLU A 331 -4.96 25.46 27.21
CA GLU A 331 -3.85 26.00 26.40
C GLU A 331 -2.45 25.62 26.92
N GLY A 332 -1.57 25.23 26.00
CA GLY A 332 -0.16 24.90 26.25
C GLY A 332 0.62 24.69 24.94
N SER A 333 1.94 24.83 24.97
CA SER A 333 2.80 24.77 23.77
C SER A 333 2.71 23.44 23.00
N THR A 334 2.50 22.33 23.70
CA THR A 334 2.31 20.99 23.10
C THR A 334 1.01 20.89 22.31
N LEU A 335 -0.09 21.46 22.79
CA LEU A 335 -1.36 21.43 22.08
C LEU A 335 -1.35 22.34 20.84
N LEU A 336 -0.63 23.47 20.93
CA LEU A 336 -0.43 24.35 19.78
C LEU A 336 0.36 23.65 18.67
N SER A 337 1.43 22.91 19.02
CA SER A 337 2.19 22.15 18.03
C SER A 337 1.37 21.03 17.39
N MET A 338 0.46 20.41 18.15
CA MET A 338 -0.44 19.36 17.66
C MET A 338 -1.52 19.89 16.75
N ARG A 339 -2.11 21.05 17.07
CA ARG A 339 -3.02 21.75 16.16
C ARG A 339 -2.32 22.09 14.85
N THR A 340 -1.10 22.64 14.90
CA THR A 340 -0.30 22.94 13.71
C THR A 340 -0.01 21.67 12.89
N ALA A 341 0.41 20.58 13.54
CA ALA A 341 0.66 19.31 12.86
C ALA A 341 -0.61 18.73 12.21
N GLN A 342 -1.79 18.95 12.81
CA GLN A 342 -3.07 18.57 12.20
C GLN A 342 -3.36 19.35 10.91
N LEU A 343 -3.18 20.66 10.93
CA LEU A 343 -3.39 21.49 9.73
C LEU A 343 -2.40 21.15 8.60
N GLU A 344 -1.11 20.98 8.94
CA GLU A 344 -0.09 20.62 7.95
C GLU A 344 -0.31 19.20 7.40
N ARG A 345 -0.82 18.26 8.19
CA ARG A 345 -1.20 16.93 7.70
C ARG A 345 -2.27 17.03 6.61
N TRP A 346 -3.39 17.70 6.86
CA TRP A 346 -4.45 17.86 5.85
C TRP A 346 -3.93 18.55 4.59
N LYS A 347 -3.10 19.57 4.75
CA LYS A 347 -2.46 20.25 3.62
C LYS A 347 -1.53 19.32 2.82
N SER A 348 -0.75 18.48 3.50
CA SER A 348 0.15 17.52 2.84
C SER A 348 -0.59 16.41 2.09
N MET A 349 -1.82 16.11 2.52
CA MET A 349 -2.72 15.16 1.86
C MET A 349 -3.57 15.82 0.77
N GLU A 350 -3.36 17.11 0.48
CA GLU A 350 -4.10 17.89 -0.50
C GLU A 350 -5.63 17.94 -0.26
N GLU A 351 -6.05 17.79 1.01
CA GLU A 351 -7.45 17.88 1.39
C GLU A 351 -8.01 19.27 1.05
N THR A 352 -9.23 19.33 0.50
CA THR A 352 -9.86 20.63 0.25
C THR A 352 -10.50 21.15 1.54
N PRO A 353 -10.78 22.47 1.66
CA PRO A 353 -11.58 22.99 2.76
C PRO A 353 -12.94 22.30 2.91
N GLU A 354 -13.52 21.77 1.83
CA GLU A 354 -14.79 21.05 1.87
C GLU A 354 -14.61 19.62 2.40
N ASP A 355 -13.53 18.93 2.04
CA ASP A 355 -13.20 17.61 2.58
C ASP A 355 -12.98 17.70 4.09
N VAL A 356 -12.18 18.66 4.56
CA VAL A 356 -11.95 18.87 6.00
C VAL A 356 -13.24 19.27 6.73
N PHE A 357 -14.16 19.99 6.08
CA PHE A 357 -15.46 20.32 6.66
C PHE A 357 -16.26 19.04 6.98
N THR A 358 -16.26 18.07 6.05
CA THR A 358 -16.91 16.77 6.20
C THR A 358 -16.17 15.83 7.14
N LEU A 359 -14.83 15.79 7.10
CA LEU A 359 -14.00 15.00 8.03
C LEU A 359 -14.27 15.39 9.49
N LEU A 360 -14.49 16.69 9.75
CA LEU A 360 -14.83 17.23 11.06
C LEU A 360 -16.32 17.11 11.40
N LYS A 361 -17.13 16.50 10.52
CA LYS A 361 -18.59 16.33 10.65
C LYS A 361 -19.32 17.66 10.89
N LEU A 362 -18.77 18.76 10.39
CA LEU A 362 -19.38 20.08 10.50
C LEU A 362 -20.62 20.23 9.61
N ASP A 363 -20.81 19.36 8.61
CA ASP A 363 -22.03 19.24 7.80
C ASP A 363 -23.22 18.62 8.56
N LYS A 364 -22.96 17.94 9.68
CA LYS A 364 -23.97 17.21 10.47
C LYS A 364 -24.42 17.95 11.73
N GLY A 365 -23.90 19.15 11.99
CA GLY A 365 -24.15 19.92 13.22
C GLY A 365 -25.53 20.57 13.35
N GLY A 366 -26.39 20.45 12.34
CA GLY A 366 -27.72 21.08 12.36
C GLY A 366 -27.63 22.59 12.48
N THR A 367 -28.41 23.21 13.37
CA THR A 367 -28.45 24.67 13.55
C THR A 367 -27.33 25.22 14.44
N ASN A 368 -26.54 24.36 15.08
CA ASN A 368 -25.58 24.75 16.13
C ASN A 368 -24.13 24.82 15.59
N LEU A 369 -23.96 25.12 14.29
CA LEU A 369 -22.65 25.17 13.65
C LEU A 369 -21.70 26.15 14.34
N PHE A 370 -22.17 27.36 14.67
CA PHE A 370 -21.37 28.40 15.31
C PHE A 370 -20.99 28.11 16.77
N ASP A 371 -21.67 27.16 17.41
CA ASP A 371 -21.35 26.68 18.76
C ASP A 371 -20.43 25.45 18.72
N ASN A 372 -20.09 24.93 17.53
CA ASN A 372 -19.27 23.76 17.40
C ASN A 372 -17.79 24.09 17.71
N THR A 373 -17.24 23.40 18.70
CA THR A 373 -15.88 23.61 19.21
C THR A 373 -14.78 23.42 18.16
N VAL A 374 -15.01 22.65 17.08
CA VAL A 374 -14.00 22.46 16.02
C VAL A 374 -14.13 23.42 14.85
N LEU A 375 -15.11 24.32 14.87
CA LEU A 375 -15.32 25.27 13.76
C LEU A 375 -14.10 26.17 13.57
N GLU A 376 -13.51 26.68 14.65
CA GLU A 376 -12.29 27.52 14.59
C GLU A 376 -11.10 26.75 14.00
N THR A 377 -10.96 25.45 14.29
CA THR A 377 -9.93 24.59 13.68
C THR A 377 -10.10 24.50 12.18
N TRP A 378 -11.33 24.31 11.70
CA TRP A 378 -11.62 24.31 10.27
C TRP A 378 -11.35 25.67 9.62
N ILE A 379 -11.71 26.77 10.28
CA ILE A 379 -11.46 28.12 9.76
C ILE A 379 -9.96 28.40 9.63
N ASP A 380 -9.17 27.95 10.61
CA ASP A 380 -7.71 28.08 10.54
C ASP A 380 -7.12 27.26 9.39
N TYR A 381 -7.69 26.09 9.09
CA TYR A 381 -7.33 25.35 7.88
C TYR A 381 -7.66 26.13 6.60
N VAL A 382 -8.87 26.69 6.49
CA VAL A 382 -9.26 27.53 5.33
C VAL A 382 -8.28 28.69 5.15
N LYS A 383 -7.90 29.38 6.23
CA LYS A 383 -6.90 30.47 6.20
C LYS A 383 -5.52 29.99 5.75
N LEU A 384 -5.15 28.75 6.08
CA LEU A 384 -3.85 28.16 5.72
C LEU A 384 -3.76 27.85 4.22
N VAL A 385 -4.83 27.31 3.63
CA VAL A 385 -4.81 26.83 2.24
C VAL A 385 -5.46 27.78 1.23
N THR A 386 -6.04 28.90 1.68
CA THR A 386 -6.66 29.91 0.80
C THR A 386 -6.09 31.31 1.02
N HIS A 387 -6.27 32.20 0.03
CA HIS A 387 -5.89 33.60 0.18
C HIS A 387 -6.80 34.33 1.16
N LYS A 388 -6.22 35.19 2.01
CA LYS A 388 -6.94 35.92 3.08
C LYS A 388 -8.19 36.69 2.59
N ASN A 389 -8.16 37.21 1.36
CA ASN A 389 -9.27 37.97 0.78
C ASN A 389 -10.49 37.11 0.36
N ILE A 390 -10.35 35.78 0.26
CA ILE A 390 -11.43 34.88 -0.16
C ILE A 390 -11.96 33.98 0.95
N VAL A 391 -11.35 33.96 2.13
CA VAL A 391 -11.73 33.09 3.26
C VAL A 391 -13.22 33.16 3.57
N GLU A 392 -13.79 34.37 3.74
CA GLU A 392 -15.23 34.54 4.01
C GLU A 392 -16.11 33.98 2.88
N LYS A 393 -15.70 34.16 1.63
CA LYS A 393 -16.44 33.63 0.47
C LYS A 393 -16.41 32.10 0.46
N VAL A 394 -15.23 31.50 0.65
CA VAL A 394 -15.07 30.03 0.71
C VAL A 394 -15.92 29.45 1.84
N MET A 395 -15.90 30.09 3.02
CA MET A 395 -16.74 29.67 4.14
C MET A 395 -18.23 29.68 3.79
N PHE A 396 -18.70 30.79 3.21
CA PHE A 396 -20.10 30.91 2.77
C PHE A 396 -20.48 29.84 1.75
N ASP A 397 -19.65 29.62 0.72
CA ASP A 397 -19.94 28.70 -0.37
C ASP A 397 -20.00 27.24 0.09
N ILE A 398 -19.17 26.86 1.07
CA ILE A 398 -19.21 25.52 1.68
C ILE A 398 -20.46 25.38 2.54
N PHE A 399 -20.74 26.34 3.44
CA PHE A 399 -21.93 26.25 4.30
C PHE A 399 -23.23 26.22 3.49
N ALA A 400 -23.33 27.03 2.43
CA ALA A 400 -24.49 27.05 1.56
C ALA A 400 -24.71 25.72 0.79
N ARG A 401 -23.64 24.97 0.51
CA ARG A 401 -23.73 23.64 -0.13
C ARG A 401 -24.00 22.53 0.86
N SER A 402 -23.42 22.61 2.06
CA SER A 402 -23.58 21.59 3.10
C SER A 402 -24.95 21.65 3.80
N TYR A 403 -25.58 22.82 3.84
CA TYR A 403 -26.84 23.05 4.54
C TYR A 403 -27.98 23.45 3.62
N LYS A 404 -29.17 22.89 3.86
CA LYS A 404 -30.41 23.37 3.21
C LYS A 404 -30.64 24.85 3.56
N ASN A 405 -31.22 25.60 2.62
CA ASN A 405 -31.44 27.05 2.74
C ASN A 405 -32.16 27.46 4.05
N ASP A 406 -33.12 26.69 4.52
CA ASP A 406 -33.84 26.95 5.77
C ASP A 406 -32.97 26.72 7.01
N ILE A 407 -32.15 25.66 7.01
CA ILE A 407 -31.19 25.38 8.09
C ILE A 407 -30.08 26.42 8.10
N PHE A 408 -29.50 26.75 6.94
CA PHE A 408 -28.43 27.74 6.88
C PHE A 408 -28.92 29.13 7.34
N SER A 409 -30.15 29.51 6.97
CA SER A 409 -30.75 30.77 7.46
C SER A 409 -30.92 30.76 8.97
N LYS A 410 -31.31 29.63 9.58
CA LYS A 410 -31.40 29.48 11.04
C LYS A 410 -30.05 29.65 11.71
N ILE A 411 -29.00 29.02 11.18
CA ILE A 411 -27.61 29.18 11.66
C ILE A 411 -27.21 30.66 11.62
N ILE A 412 -27.43 31.33 10.48
CA ILE A 412 -27.11 32.75 10.31
C ILE A 412 -27.87 33.62 11.31
N ILE A 413 -29.18 33.43 11.45
CA ILE A 413 -30.02 34.24 12.35
C ILE A 413 -29.58 34.06 13.80
N ALA A 414 -29.30 32.83 14.23
CA ALA A 414 -28.76 32.56 15.56
C ALA A 414 -27.38 33.24 15.77
N GLY A 415 -26.49 33.16 14.77
CA GLY A 415 -25.16 33.75 14.82
C GLY A 415 -25.13 35.27 14.94
N LYS A 416 -26.20 35.98 14.55
CA LYS A 416 -26.30 37.44 14.75
C LYS A 416 -26.31 37.86 16.21
N GLY A 417 -26.66 36.95 17.13
CA GLY A 417 -26.66 37.18 18.57
C GLY A 417 -25.42 36.67 19.31
N SER A 418 -24.41 36.14 18.60
CA SER A 418 -23.21 35.55 19.21
C SER A 418 -21.93 36.30 18.80
N SER A 419 -20.76 35.75 19.15
CA SER A 419 -19.45 36.25 18.70
C SER A 419 -19.31 36.27 17.17
N TRP A 420 -20.19 35.57 16.43
CA TRP A 420 -20.19 35.49 14.96
C TRP A 420 -21.00 36.59 14.26
N ALA A 421 -21.51 37.60 14.99
CA ALA A 421 -22.52 38.54 14.49
C ALA A 421 -22.12 39.25 13.17
N SER A 422 -20.85 39.61 13.01
CA SER A 422 -20.34 40.26 11.79
C SER A 422 -20.38 39.31 10.59
N ILE A 423 -19.83 38.10 10.74
CA ILE A 423 -19.81 37.07 9.69
C ILE A 423 -21.24 36.65 9.33
N ALA A 424 -22.09 36.41 10.32
CA ALA A 424 -23.49 36.08 10.13
C ALA A 424 -24.24 37.18 9.34
N SER A 425 -24.02 38.45 9.67
CA SER A 425 -24.62 39.57 8.95
C SER A 425 -24.16 39.64 7.48
N ASN A 426 -22.88 39.35 7.22
CA ASN A 426 -22.34 39.29 5.86
C ASN A 426 -22.89 38.09 5.08
N PHE A 427 -22.99 36.92 5.72
CA PHE A 427 -23.60 35.74 5.12
C PHE A 427 -25.07 35.96 4.78
N GLN A 428 -25.83 36.63 5.65
CA GLN A 428 -27.23 36.98 5.33
C GLN A 428 -27.32 37.85 4.08
N LYS A 429 -26.44 38.86 3.94
CA LYS A 429 -26.40 39.72 2.74
C LYS A 429 -26.07 38.91 1.49
N ARG A 430 -25.08 38.01 1.57
CA ARG A 430 -24.69 37.12 0.46
C ARG A 430 -25.81 36.16 0.08
N GLN A 431 -26.53 35.61 1.06
CA GLN A 431 -27.66 34.72 0.86
C GLN A 431 -28.80 35.42 0.11
N ILE A 432 -29.21 36.61 0.56
CA ILE A 432 -30.21 37.46 -0.12
C ILE A 432 -29.78 37.79 -1.56
N TYR A 433 -28.52 38.16 -1.75
CA TYR A 433 -27.99 38.45 -3.08
C TYR A 433 -28.02 37.21 -4.00
N SER A 434 -27.58 36.05 -3.49
CA SER A 434 -27.57 34.78 -4.21
C SER A 434 -28.99 34.39 -4.62
N TRP A 435 -29.94 34.42 -3.68
CA TRP A 435 -31.34 34.11 -3.97
C TRP A 435 -31.98 35.07 -4.95
N LEU A 436 -31.61 36.36 -4.94
CA LEU A 436 -32.15 37.34 -5.89
C LEU A 436 -31.60 37.08 -7.30
N LYS A 437 -30.32 36.71 -7.40
CA LYS A 437 -29.65 36.35 -8.64
C LYS A 437 -30.25 35.08 -9.25
N SER A 438 -30.50 34.06 -8.43
CA SER A 438 -31.14 32.79 -8.83
C SER A 438 -32.64 32.90 -9.00
N LYS A 439 -33.26 34.02 -8.58
CA LYS A 439 -34.71 34.26 -8.60
C LYS A 439 -35.50 33.23 -7.82
N GLU A 440 -35.02 32.88 -6.64
CA GLU A 440 -35.74 32.01 -5.70
C GLU A 440 -37.15 32.54 -5.41
N GLU A 441 -38.10 31.62 -5.25
CA GLU A 441 -39.51 31.96 -5.11
C GLU A 441 -39.80 32.74 -3.82
N LEU A 442 -40.73 33.69 -3.90
CA LEU A 442 -41.06 34.58 -2.77
C LEU A 442 -41.54 33.81 -1.53
N ASN A 443 -42.23 32.68 -1.72
CA ASN A 443 -42.72 31.84 -0.63
C ASN A 443 -41.58 31.08 0.06
N ASP A 444 -40.62 30.59 -0.71
CA ASP A 444 -39.46 29.87 -0.18
C ASP A 444 -38.56 30.82 0.61
N VAL A 445 -38.26 32.00 0.07
CA VAL A 445 -37.48 33.02 0.80
C VAL A 445 -38.20 33.49 2.07
N TYR A 446 -39.53 33.63 2.04
CA TYR A 446 -40.32 33.94 3.24
C TYR A 446 -40.17 32.88 4.33
N LYS A 447 -40.19 31.60 3.93
CA LYS A 447 -40.02 30.44 4.80
C LYS A 447 -38.59 30.36 5.35
N TRP A 448 -37.58 30.49 4.48
CA TRP A 448 -36.17 30.39 4.85
C TRP A 448 -35.75 31.51 5.82
N LEU A 449 -36.25 32.73 5.63
CA LEU A 449 -36.01 33.86 6.54
C LEU A 449 -36.86 33.82 7.83
N MET A 450 -37.70 32.80 8.03
CA MET A 450 -38.52 32.64 9.24
C MET A 450 -39.43 33.85 9.55
N VAL A 451 -40.01 34.48 8.53
CA VAL A 451 -40.76 35.75 8.70
C VAL A 451 -42.14 35.57 9.36
N LYS A 452 -42.67 34.33 9.34
CA LYS A 452 -44.00 34.03 9.89
C LYS A 452 -44.04 34.34 11.39
N GLY A 453 -45.03 35.12 11.81
CA GLY A 453 -45.24 35.48 13.23
C GLY A 453 -44.27 36.52 13.80
N THR A 454 -43.29 37.02 13.03
CA THR A 454 -42.33 38.02 13.53
C THR A 454 -42.95 39.43 13.64
N ALA A 455 -42.42 40.25 14.55
CA ALA A 455 -42.83 41.65 14.72
C ALA A 455 -42.56 42.48 13.45
N LYS A 456 -43.31 43.57 13.24
CA LYS A 456 -43.19 44.42 12.02
C LYS A 456 -41.79 44.99 11.80
N ASN A 457 -41.05 45.23 12.88
CA ASN A 457 -39.69 45.77 12.91
C ASN A 457 -38.59 44.69 12.96
N ASN A 458 -38.93 43.39 12.90
CA ASN A 458 -37.93 42.33 12.90
C ASN A 458 -36.99 42.47 11.66
N PRO A 459 -35.66 42.34 11.83
CA PRO A 459 -34.69 42.53 10.74
C PRO A 459 -34.93 41.62 9.53
N GLU A 460 -35.26 40.35 9.73
CA GLU A 460 -35.50 39.37 8.67
C GLU A 460 -36.78 39.71 7.89
N ARG A 461 -37.82 40.20 8.57
CA ARG A 461 -39.04 40.71 7.92
C ARG A 461 -38.75 41.93 7.06
N LEU A 462 -37.91 42.85 7.53
CA LEU A 462 -37.49 44.02 6.75
C LEU A 462 -36.66 43.62 5.52
N LEU A 463 -35.74 42.65 5.69
CA LEU A 463 -34.97 42.06 4.59
C LEU A 463 -35.87 41.39 3.54
N TYR A 464 -36.87 40.62 3.97
CA TYR A 464 -37.84 40.00 3.07
C TYR A 464 -38.62 41.04 2.26
N LYS A 465 -39.10 42.12 2.90
CA LYS A 465 -39.80 43.21 2.20
C LYS A 465 -38.91 43.81 1.11
N LYS A 466 -37.63 44.05 1.41
CA LYS A 466 -36.66 44.55 0.43
C LYS A 466 -36.45 43.55 -0.71
N TYR A 467 -36.29 42.26 -0.39
CA TYR A 467 -36.17 41.18 -1.39
C TYR A 467 -37.36 41.16 -2.35
N VAL A 468 -38.60 41.24 -1.86
CA VAL A 468 -39.82 41.27 -2.69
C VAL A 468 -39.81 42.48 -3.65
N GLN A 469 -39.40 43.65 -3.16
CA GLN A 469 -39.31 44.85 -4.00
C GLN A 469 -38.28 44.67 -5.12
N ASP A 470 -37.09 44.17 -4.79
CA ASP A 470 -35.98 43.99 -5.73
C ASP A 470 -36.26 42.85 -6.73
N TYR A 471 -36.90 41.77 -6.28
CA TYR A 471 -37.37 40.65 -7.11
C TYR A 471 -38.42 41.11 -8.15
N ARG A 472 -39.40 41.94 -7.74
CA ARG A 472 -40.39 42.50 -8.67
C ARG A 472 -39.76 43.42 -9.69
N LYS A 473 -38.75 44.22 -9.29
CA LYS A 473 -37.99 45.07 -10.22
C LYS A 473 -37.18 44.25 -11.22
N SER A 474 -36.57 43.15 -10.80
CA SER A 474 -35.78 42.28 -11.69
C SER A 474 -36.64 41.56 -12.74
N ILE A 475 -37.88 41.19 -12.40
CA ILE A 475 -38.86 40.65 -13.37
C ILE A 475 -39.32 41.73 -14.35
N ARG A 476 -39.63 42.94 -13.89
CA ARG A 476 -40.11 44.03 -14.75
C ARG A 476 -39.09 44.43 -15.82
N LYS A 477 -37.80 44.53 -15.47
CA LYS A 477 -36.73 44.85 -16.43
C LYS A 477 -36.59 43.86 -17.59
N LYS A 478 -37.05 42.60 -17.44
CA LYS A 478 -36.99 41.55 -18.48
C LYS A 478 -38.20 41.57 -19.44
N LYS A 479 -39.25 42.35 -19.15
CA LYS A 479 -40.41 42.53 -20.04
C LYS A 479 -40.28 43.73 -20.97
N THR A 480 -39.30 44.59 -20.73
CA THR A 480 -39.04 45.86 -21.45
C THR A 480 -37.71 45.85 -22.21
N ALA A 481 -37.00 44.73 -22.23
CA ALA A 481 -35.81 44.42 -23.03
C ALA A 481 -36.11 43.12 -23.77
#